data_AF-A0A250IKF2-F1
#
_entry.id   AF-A0A250IKF2-F1
#
_cell.length_a   1.000
_cell.length_b   1.000
_cell.length_c   1.000
_cell.angle_alpha   90.00
_cell.angle_beta   90.00
_cell.angle_gamma   90.00
#
_symmetry.space_group_name_H-M   'P 1'
#
loop_
_entity.id
_entity.type
_entity.pdbx_description
1 polymer ?
#
loop_
_entity_poly.entity_id
_entity_poly.type
_entity_poly.pdbx_seq_one_letter_code
_entity_poly.pdbx_strand_id
1 'polypeptide(L)'
;MLIVFEGIDGSGKTTLSNRVARELRQAGLRVRHVREDGKLASPVSEGLRLFTKNPLHLALTPMAELLLYTARETQLLEEVTRPALAEYEVVIADRFLYTAEVLARWGRGLPEESVRPVMEACARGLQPDRVFLIDVDPAIARARRRLSKVLVPDTGVSSRKGLAGAGMQTRLRAGYRALAAENPERWSLVENTDVTLDTLVTLLTQEVLGMVRGSARQTLLPTPSVAPAPRSPEEARARYLERVDRWMQEEPPLAAFFLSGLEGPDIQERRDRLAMRCPELIAYGLGGLTGAHAWRLRERVEEAAPVHVLGSLKNLAADSPEAWAIRERWETRQPEAVAQSMDGLDSERAWALRERLWATVPEAVLTSLGRIGSERAWEQRERWLTARGGVTALAQEKVARLACKSIRGLDDERAWDWRQRTWETAPDAVLRTLQGLDGERAWALREQHVVRAAKLVLESLEGLDSPRAWALRESFGVQCEEALESFEGMEGATAWKLRHALADTWPAASVKSLGPLAQDTRGRELITRLLADHPRDFALLRQAARMATVQERELRDAHA
;
A
#
# COMPACT_ATOMS: atom_id res chain seq x y z
N MET A 1 -26.12 -8.41 -22.27
CA MET A 1 -25.43 -9.29 -21.29
C MET A 1 -24.53 -8.43 -20.41
N LEU A 2 -24.56 -8.56 -19.09
CA LEU A 2 -23.77 -7.81 -18.11
C LEU A 2 -22.72 -8.71 -17.44
N ILE A 3 -21.44 -8.39 -17.64
CA ILE A 3 -20.28 -9.08 -17.07
C ILE A 3 -19.55 -8.13 -16.12
N VAL A 4 -19.38 -8.54 -14.86
CA VAL A 4 -18.75 -7.72 -13.82
C VAL A 4 -17.42 -8.32 -13.40
N PHE A 5 -16.42 -7.46 -13.18
CA PHE A 5 -15.13 -7.80 -12.58
C PHE A 5 -15.07 -7.20 -11.18
N GLU A 6 -15.01 -8.06 -10.15
CA GLU A 6 -14.94 -7.67 -8.74
C GLU A 6 -13.66 -8.17 -8.06
N GLY A 7 -13.35 -7.59 -6.90
CA GLY A 7 -12.17 -7.95 -6.12
C GLY A 7 -11.40 -6.75 -5.55
N ILE A 8 -10.38 -7.07 -4.75
CA ILE A 8 -9.68 -6.08 -3.94
C ILE A 8 -8.82 -5.13 -4.75
N ASP A 9 -8.50 -4.04 -4.10
CA ASP A 9 -7.78 -2.94 -4.68
C ASP A 9 -6.32 -3.39 -4.97
N GLY A 10 -5.93 -3.44 -6.26
CA GLY A 10 -4.62 -3.99 -6.69
C GLY A 10 -4.68 -5.40 -7.29
N SER A 11 -5.88 -5.99 -7.42
CA SER A 11 -6.05 -7.34 -7.97
C SER A 11 -5.98 -7.47 -9.49
N GLY A 12 -5.71 -6.40 -10.26
CA GLY A 12 -5.60 -6.48 -11.72
C GLY A 12 -6.90 -6.39 -12.52
N LYS A 13 -8.05 -6.19 -11.86
CA LYS A 13 -9.38 -6.05 -12.52
C LYS A 13 -9.41 -5.11 -13.71
N THR A 14 -8.96 -3.87 -13.53
CA THR A 14 -8.99 -2.85 -14.59
C THR A 14 -8.21 -3.32 -15.82
N THR A 15 -7.06 -3.95 -15.62
CA THR A 15 -6.25 -4.50 -16.72
C THR A 15 -6.95 -5.67 -17.41
N LEU A 16 -7.51 -6.60 -16.63
CA LEU A 16 -8.23 -7.76 -17.16
C LEU A 16 -9.49 -7.33 -17.93
N SER A 17 -10.33 -6.49 -17.34
CA SER A 17 -11.61 -6.06 -17.94
C SER A 17 -11.38 -5.28 -19.24
N ASN A 18 -10.38 -4.40 -19.29
CA ASN A 18 -9.99 -3.69 -20.52
C ASN A 18 -9.54 -4.66 -21.62
N ARG A 19 -8.67 -5.63 -21.28
CA ARG A 19 -8.14 -6.59 -22.27
C ARG A 19 -9.22 -7.53 -22.79
N VAL A 20 -10.06 -8.05 -21.92
CA VAL A 20 -11.22 -8.88 -22.29
C VAL A 20 -12.19 -8.07 -23.15
N ALA A 21 -12.50 -6.82 -22.79
CA ALA A 21 -13.35 -5.94 -23.62
C ALA A 21 -12.80 -5.77 -25.03
N ARG A 22 -11.49 -5.52 -25.15
CA ARG A 22 -10.81 -5.39 -26.45
C ARG A 22 -10.90 -6.68 -27.27
N GLU A 23 -10.63 -7.84 -26.69
CA GLU A 23 -10.68 -9.11 -27.42
C GLU A 23 -12.10 -9.48 -27.85
N LEU A 24 -13.11 -9.19 -27.03
CA LEU A 24 -14.52 -9.39 -27.40
C LEU A 24 -14.94 -8.48 -28.56
N ARG A 25 -14.47 -7.23 -28.59
CA ARG A 25 -14.67 -6.32 -29.74
C ARG A 25 -13.99 -6.85 -31.00
N GLN A 26 -12.76 -7.36 -30.88
CA GLN A 26 -12.04 -7.99 -31.99
C GLN A 26 -12.74 -9.26 -32.50
N ALA A 27 -13.46 -9.97 -31.62
CA ALA A 27 -14.33 -11.08 -31.97
C ALA A 27 -15.69 -10.66 -32.59
N GLY A 28 -15.89 -9.37 -32.87
CA GLY A 28 -17.07 -8.84 -33.56
C GLY A 28 -18.26 -8.50 -32.65
N LEU A 29 -18.10 -8.53 -31.33
CA LEU A 29 -19.17 -8.16 -30.40
C LEU A 29 -19.24 -6.65 -30.19
N ARG A 30 -20.47 -6.13 -30.01
CA ARG A 30 -20.68 -4.76 -29.50
C ARG A 30 -20.47 -4.78 -27.99
N VAL A 31 -19.42 -4.09 -27.52
CA VAL A 31 -19.01 -4.11 -26.11
C VAL A 31 -18.97 -2.69 -25.53
N ARG A 32 -19.81 -2.46 -24.51
CA ARG A 32 -19.75 -1.28 -23.65
C ARG A 32 -18.87 -1.58 -22.45
N HIS A 33 -17.89 -0.74 -22.15
CA HIS A 33 -17.16 -0.82 -20.88
C HIS A 33 -17.50 0.41 -20.04
N VAL A 34 -18.17 0.22 -18.90
CA VAL A 34 -18.69 1.36 -18.10
C VAL A 34 -17.60 2.07 -17.29
N ARG A 35 -16.41 1.46 -17.20
CA ARG A 35 -15.22 2.03 -16.56
C ARG A 35 -13.94 1.65 -17.31
N GLU A 36 -13.72 2.27 -18.47
CA GLU A 36 -12.58 1.98 -19.34
C GLU A 36 -11.33 2.77 -18.93
N ASP A 37 -10.18 2.10 -18.89
CA ASP A 37 -8.90 2.68 -18.45
C ASP A 37 -8.96 3.35 -17.07
N GLY A 38 -9.85 2.81 -16.22
CA GLY A 38 -10.06 3.28 -14.86
C GLY A 38 -10.91 4.54 -14.72
N LYS A 39 -11.42 5.11 -15.81
CA LYS A 39 -12.32 6.27 -15.86
C LYS A 39 -13.77 5.83 -16.03
N LEU A 40 -14.67 6.34 -15.22
CA LEU A 40 -16.10 6.05 -15.37
C LEU A 40 -16.64 6.73 -16.63
N ALA A 41 -17.53 6.04 -17.34
CA ALA A 41 -18.15 6.56 -18.56
C ALA A 41 -19.07 7.77 -18.29
N SER A 42 -19.67 7.84 -17.09
CA SER A 42 -20.50 8.97 -16.64
C SER A 42 -19.64 10.03 -15.94
N PRO A 43 -19.58 11.29 -16.44
CA PRO A 43 -18.87 12.38 -15.78
C PRO A 43 -19.36 12.68 -14.36
N VAL A 44 -20.67 12.54 -14.13
CA VAL A 44 -21.28 12.70 -12.80
C VAL A 44 -20.74 11.62 -11.85
N SER A 45 -20.70 10.37 -12.32
CA SER A 45 -20.16 9.25 -11.54
C SER A 45 -18.65 9.42 -11.26
N GLU A 46 -17.88 9.96 -12.21
CA GLU A 46 -16.47 10.27 -12.00
C GLU A 46 -16.28 11.40 -10.97
N GLY A 47 -17.13 12.44 -10.99
CA GLY A 47 -17.13 13.48 -9.97
C GLY A 47 -17.36 12.93 -8.55
N LEU A 48 -18.37 12.07 -8.37
CA LEU A 48 -18.63 11.39 -7.09
C LEU A 48 -17.47 10.48 -6.66
N ARG A 49 -16.81 9.81 -7.61
CA ARG A 49 -15.63 9.00 -7.36
C ARG A 49 -14.44 9.84 -6.87
N LEU A 50 -14.18 10.99 -7.49
CA LEU A 50 -13.11 11.89 -7.07
C LEU A 50 -13.36 12.43 -5.66
N PHE A 51 -14.61 12.85 -5.38
CA PHE A 51 -15.03 13.27 -4.05
C PHE A 51 -14.79 12.15 -3.02
N THR A 52 -15.38 10.97 -3.20
CA THR A 52 -15.24 9.86 -2.22
C THR A 52 -13.80 9.35 -2.04
N LYS A 53 -12.92 9.53 -3.03
CA LYS A 53 -11.50 9.17 -2.93
C LYS A 53 -10.70 10.19 -2.12
N ASN A 54 -11.14 11.45 -2.05
CA ASN A 54 -10.39 12.55 -1.48
C ASN A 54 -10.20 12.37 0.05
N PRO A 55 -8.95 12.30 0.55
CA PRO A 55 -8.67 12.17 1.98
C PRO A 55 -9.07 13.38 2.82
N LEU A 56 -9.33 14.55 2.21
CA LEU A 56 -9.85 15.72 2.93
C LEU A 56 -11.20 15.45 3.59
N HIS A 57 -11.99 14.54 3.02
CA HIS A 57 -13.32 14.21 3.55
C HIS A 57 -13.25 13.12 4.63
N LEU A 58 -12.34 13.27 5.60
CA LEU A 58 -12.25 12.40 6.79
C LEU A 58 -13.58 12.31 7.55
N ALA A 59 -14.34 13.40 7.57
CA ALA A 59 -15.60 13.51 8.30
C ALA A 59 -16.73 12.63 7.76
N LEU A 60 -16.64 12.11 6.52
CA LEU A 60 -17.68 11.24 5.96
C LEU A 60 -17.91 10.00 6.85
N THR A 61 -19.15 9.86 7.30
CA THR A 61 -19.61 8.69 8.06
C THR A 61 -19.73 7.47 7.15
N PRO A 62 -19.70 6.24 7.71
CA PRO A 62 -19.94 5.02 6.93
C PRO A 62 -21.22 5.04 6.09
N MET A 63 -22.34 5.51 6.67
CA MET A 63 -23.63 5.58 5.96
C MET A 63 -23.59 6.60 4.82
N ALA A 64 -23.02 7.79 5.04
CA ALA A 64 -22.86 8.78 3.97
C ALA A 64 -21.95 8.24 2.85
N GLU A 65 -20.88 7.52 3.20
CA GLU A 65 -20.00 6.88 2.21
C GLU A 65 -20.73 5.79 1.41
N LEU A 66 -21.57 4.96 2.04
CA LEU A 66 -22.44 4.00 1.34
C LEU A 66 -23.34 4.72 0.33
N LEU A 67 -24.09 5.74 0.77
CA LEU A 67 -25.02 6.47 -0.09
C LEU A 67 -24.33 7.17 -1.26
N LEU A 68 -23.13 7.71 -1.07
CA LEU A 68 -22.35 8.32 -2.16
C LEU A 68 -21.86 7.27 -3.17
N TYR A 69 -21.41 6.10 -2.69
CA TYR A 69 -21.02 5.01 -3.57
C TYR A 69 -22.23 4.47 -4.34
N THR A 70 -23.37 4.26 -3.69
CA THR A 70 -24.58 3.74 -4.37
C THR A 70 -25.20 4.79 -5.30
N ALA A 71 -25.15 6.08 -4.98
CA ALA A 71 -25.54 7.15 -5.90
C ALA A 71 -24.67 7.14 -7.18
N ARG A 72 -23.35 6.98 -7.03
CA ARG A 72 -22.43 6.84 -8.15
C ARG A 72 -22.79 5.64 -9.03
N GLU A 73 -22.94 4.46 -8.42
CA GLU A 73 -23.27 3.25 -9.19
C GLU A 73 -24.64 3.39 -9.87
N THR A 74 -25.66 3.87 -9.15
CA THR A 74 -27.02 4.05 -9.70
C THR A 74 -27.01 4.98 -10.92
N GLN A 75 -26.29 6.11 -10.85
CA GLN A 75 -26.14 7.00 -11.99
C GLN A 75 -25.53 6.28 -13.19
N LEU A 76 -24.46 5.50 -13.00
CA LEU A 76 -23.82 4.73 -14.05
C LEU A 76 -24.74 3.62 -14.61
N LEU A 77 -25.59 3.03 -13.76
CA LEU A 77 -26.57 2.04 -14.19
C LEU A 77 -27.60 2.64 -15.12
N GLU A 78 -28.19 3.77 -14.75
CA GLU A 78 -29.27 4.41 -15.52
C GLU A 78 -28.74 5.11 -16.78
N GLU A 79 -27.58 5.79 -16.70
CA GLU A 79 -27.02 6.58 -17.80
C GLU A 79 -26.33 5.71 -18.87
N VAL A 80 -25.72 4.59 -18.47
CA VAL A 80 -24.84 3.81 -19.38
C VAL A 80 -25.22 2.34 -19.45
N THR A 81 -25.39 1.68 -18.30
CA THR A 81 -25.52 0.22 -18.24
C THR A 81 -26.85 -0.27 -18.84
N ARG A 82 -27.98 0.26 -18.37
CA ARG A 82 -29.31 -0.14 -18.85
C ARG A 82 -29.52 0.21 -20.33
N PRO A 83 -29.15 1.41 -20.83
CA PRO A 83 -29.25 1.71 -22.25
C PRO A 83 -28.45 0.73 -23.13
N ALA A 84 -27.20 0.43 -22.77
CA ALA A 84 -26.38 -0.52 -23.53
C ALA A 84 -26.95 -1.95 -23.51
N LEU A 85 -27.53 -2.38 -22.38
CA LEU A 85 -28.21 -3.66 -22.31
C LEU A 85 -29.48 -3.71 -23.16
N ALA A 86 -30.25 -2.62 -23.22
CA ALA A 86 -31.44 -2.52 -24.08
C ALA A 86 -31.08 -2.58 -25.57
N GLU A 87 -29.87 -2.17 -25.93
CA GLU A 87 -29.32 -2.31 -27.28
C GLU A 87 -28.68 -3.68 -27.54
N TYR A 88 -28.83 -4.66 -26.64
CA TYR A 88 -28.24 -5.99 -26.73
C TYR A 88 -26.70 -6.00 -26.77
N GLU A 89 -26.04 -4.98 -26.22
CA GLU A 89 -24.58 -4.96 -26.08
C GLU A 89 -24.12 -5.93 -24.97
N VAL A 90 -22.85 -6.36 -25.06
CA VAL A 90 -22.13 -6.93 -23.93
C VAL A 90 -21.61 -5.77 -23.09
N VAL A 91 -22.11 -5.62 -21.88
CA VAL A 91 -21.67 -4.59 -20.95
C VAL A 91 -20.66 -5.20 -19.98
N ILE A 92 -19.46 -4.63 -19.93
CA ILE A 92 -18.42 -4.96 -18.96
C ILE A 92 -18.38 -3.86 -17.90
N ALA A 93 -18.25 -4.26 -16.64
CA ALA A 93 -18.06 -3.35 -15.52
C ALA A 93 -16.85 -3.74 -14.65
N ASP A 94 -15.87 -2.84 -14.54
CA ASP A 94 -14.84 -2.89 -13.49
C ASP A 94 -15.41 -2.27 -12.21
N ARG A 95 -15.98 -3.15 -11.38
CA ARG A 95 -16.83 -2.91 -10.20
C ARG A 95 -18.30 -2.66 -10.53
N PHE A 96 -19.15 -3.07 -9.59
CA PHE A 96 -20.59 -2.88 -9.58
C PHE A 96 -21.04 -2.49 -8.15
N LEU A 97 -22.36 -2.53 -7.90
CA LEU A 97 -22.97 -2.33 -6.58
C LEU A 97 -22.33 -3.18 -5.47
N TYR A 98 -21.81 -4.38 -5.77
CA TYR A 98 -21.11 -5.23 -4.79
C TYR A 98 -19.93 -4.52 -4.11
N THR A 99 -19.22 -3.62 -4.80
CA THR A 99 -18.15 -2.85 -4.17
C THR A 99 -18.69 -1.95 -3.04
N ALA A 100 -19.86 -1.34 -3.22
CA ALA A 100 -20.48 -0.48 -2.21
C ALA A 100 -20.93 -1.31 -0.99
N GLU A 101 -21.57 -2.45 -1.26
CA GLU A 101 -22.00 -3.39 -0.23
C GLU A 101 -20.82 -3.93 0.60
N VAL A 102 -19.78 -4.43 -0.08
CA VAL A 102 -18.61 -5.01 0.59
C VAL A 102 -17.86 -3.94 1.40
N LEU A 103 -17.74 -2.73 0.88
CA LEU A 103 -17.15 -1.61 1.61
C LEU A 103 -17.96 -1.23 2.85
N ALA A 104 -19.29 -1.18 2.74
CA ALA A 104 -20.16 -0.83 3.86
C ALA A 104 -20.15 -1.90 4.95
N ARG A 105 -20.44 -3.16 4.60
CA ARG A 105 -20.60 -4.27 5.55
C ARG A 105 -19.26 -4.69 6.15
N TRP A 106 -18.30 -5.12 5.32
CA TRP A 106 -17.02 -5.65 5.80
C TRP A 106 -15.96 -4.56 6.01
N GLY A 107 -15.95 -3.53 5.17
CA GLY A 107 -14.98 -2.44 5.27
C GLY A 107 -15.23 -1.52 6.46
N ARG A 108 -16.50 -1.11 6.65
CA ARG A 108 -16.94 -0.09 7.62
C ARG A 108 -17.83 -0.63 8.75
N GLY A 109 -18.22 -1.90 8.72
CA GLY A 109 -18.99 -2.52 9.80
C GLY A 109 -20.45 -2.08 9.86
N LEU A 110 -21.03 -1.60 8.76
CA LEU A 110 -22.47 -1.34 8.72
C LEU A 110 -23.25 -2.66 8.75
N PRO A 111 -24.31 -2.74 9.56
CA PRO A 111 -25.07 -3.97 9.67
C PRO A 111 -25.92 -4.20 8.41
N GLU A 112 -26.19 -5.46 8.08
CA GLU A 112 -26.80 -5.84 6.81
C GLU A 112 -28.18 -5.20 6.60
N GLU A 113 -28.99 -5.12 7.65
CA GLU A 113 -30.31 -4.50 7.64
C GLU A 113 -30.30 -3.03 7.22
N SER A 114 -29.17 -2.34 7.42
CA SER A 114 -28.96 -0.96 6.98
C SER A 114 -28.46 -0.85 5.54
N VAL A 115 -27.84 -1.91 5.00
CA VAL A 115 -27.18 -1.89 3.68
C VAL A 115 -28.10 -2.48 2.61
N ARG A 116 -28.69 -3.65 2.88
CA ARG A 116 -29.45 -4.44 1.90
C ARG A 116 -30.59 -3.65 1.23
N PRO A 117 -31.46 -2.90 1.95
CA PRO A 117 -32.51 -2.12 1.31
C PRO A 117 -31.99 -1.07 0.33
N VAL A 118 -30.84 -0.45 0.62
CA VAL A 118 -30.20 0.52 -0.27
C VAL A 118 -29.71 -0.17 -1.54
N MET A 119 -29.06 -1.33 -1.41
CA MET A 119 -28.56 -2.10 -2.55
C MET A 119 -29.71 -2.55 -3.48
N GLU A 120 -30.81 -3.05 -2.91
CA GLU A 120 -31.99 -3.50 -3.64
C GLU A 120 -32.66 -2.33 -4.39
N ALA A 121 -32.83 -1.19 -3.72
CA ALA A 121 -33.41 0.01 -4.31
C ALA A 121 -32.57 0.54 -5.49
N CYS A 122 -31.24 0.50 -5.38
CA CYS A 122 -30.33 0.91 -6.45
C CYS A 122 -30.29 -0.08 -7.62
N ALA A 123 -30.31 -1.40 -7.33
CA ALA A 123 -30.26 -2.43 -8.36
C ALA A 123 -31.54 -2.47 -9.22
N ARG A 124 -32.72 -2.24 -8.61
CA ARG A 124 -34.05 -2.35 -9.26
C ARG A 124 -34.18 -3.64 -10.07
N GLY A 125 -33.77 -4.76 -9.48
CA GLY A 125 -33.80 -6.08 -10.10
C GLY A 125 -32.71 -6.37 -11.13
N LEU A 126 -31.84 -5.41 -11.48
CA LEU A 126 -30.72 -5.67 -12.39
C LEU A 126 -29.67 -6.52 -11.68
N GLN A 127 -29.41 -7.69 -12.26
CA GLN A 127 -28.43 -8.67 -11.80
C GLN A 127 -27.41 -8.91 -12.92
N PRO A 128 -26.11 -9.01 -12.63
CA PRO A 128 -25.13 -9.43 -13.63
C PRO A 128 -25.36 -10.88 -14.09
N ASP A 129 -25.12 -11.13 -15.37
CA ASP A 129 -25.11 -12.49 -15.94
C ASP A 129 -23.89 -13.27 -15.43
N ARG A 130 -22.76 -12.57 -15.20
CA ARG A 130 -21.54 -13.14 -14.62
C ARG A 130 -20.79 -12.14 -13.75
N VAL A 131 -20.18 -12.64 -12.68
CA VAL A 131 -19.24 -11.89 -11.86
C VAL A 131 -17.91 -12.65 -11.75
N PHE A 132 -16.85 -12.11 -12.31
CA PHE A 132 -15.49 -12.61 -12.11
C PHE A 132 -14.88 -11.96 -10.88
N LEU A 133 -14.75 -12.72 -9.79
CA LEU A 133 -14.00 -12.30 -8.62
C LEU A 133 -12.52 -12.57 -8.86
N ILE A 134 -11.77 -11.50 -9.16
CA ILE A 134 -10.32 -11.55 -9.30
C ILE A 134 -9.71 -11.56 -7.89
N ASP A 135 -9.47 -12.76 -7.39
CA ASP A 135 -8.95 -13.02 -6.06
C ASP A 135 -7.43 -13.06 -6.09
N VAL A 136 -6.82 -12.39 -5.13
CA VAL A 136 -5.37 -12.31 -4.97
C VAL A 136 -5.06 -12.12 -3.51
N ASP A 137 -3.90 -12.59 -3.09
CA ASP A 137 -3.38 -12.27 -1.77
C ASP A 137 -3.26 -10.73 -1.56
N PRO A 138 -3.79 -10.17 -0.45
CA PRO A 138 -3.71 -8.73 -0.18
C PRO A 138 -2.30 -8.15 -0.15
N ALA A 139 -1.29 -8.92 0.25
CA ALA A 139 0.10 -8.44 0.25
C ALA A 139 0.65 -8.32 -1.16
N ILE A 140 0.30 -9.25 -2.06
CA ILE A 140 0.67 -9.18 -3.48
C ILE A 140 -0.06 -8.03 -4.18
N ALA A 141 -1.37 -7.86 -3.94
CA ALA A 141 -2.12 -6.71 -4.45
C ALA A 141 -1.52 -5.37 -4.01
N ARG A 142 -1.09 -5.29 -2.75
CA ARG A 142 -0.42 -4.11 -2.19
C ARG A 142 0.95 -3.90 -2.83
N ALA A 143 1.74 -4.96 -3.04
CA ALA A 143 3.02 -4.89 -3.72
C ALA A 143 2.86 -4.33 -5.14
N ARG A 144 1.92 -4.86 -5.94
CA ARG A 144 1.60 -4.35 -7.28
C ARG A 144 1.25 -2.85 -7.27
N ARG A 145 0.51 -2.37 -6.26
CA ARG A 145 0.24 -0.93 -6.10
C ARG A 145 1.46 -0.11 -5.74
N ARG A 146 2.32 -0.63 -4.86
CA ARG A 146 3.54 0.06 -4.43
C ARG A 146 4.55 0.14 -5.57
N LEU A 147 4.66 -0.89 -6.40
CA LEU A 147 5.49 -0.88 -7.61
C LEU A 147 5.22 0.33 -8.49
N SER A 148 3.95 0.58 -8.83
CA SER A 148 3.57 1.73 -9.67
C SER A 148 4.04 3.06 -9.07
N LYS A 149 4.03 3.19 -7.73
CA LYS A 149 4.47 4.40 -7.02
C LYS A 149 5.99 4.54 -6.93
N VAL A 150 6.71 3.41 -6.92
CA VAL A 150 8.18 3.42 -6.95
C VAL A 150 8.64 3.81 -8.34
N LEU A 151 8.06 3.22 -9.39
CA LEU A 151 8.44 3.48 -10.78
C LEU A 151 8.03 4.86 -11.26
N VAL A 152 6.84 5.31 -10.87
CA VAL A 152 6.33 6.65 -11.18
C VAL A 152 6.02 7.35 -9.86
N PRO A 153 6.87 8.29 -9.41
CA PRO A 153 6.62 9.06 -8.20
C PRO A 153 5.26 9.76 -8.30
N ASP A 154 4.27 9.22 -7.60
CA ASP A 154 2.93 9.78 -7.55
C ASP A 154 2.95 11.02 -6.65
N THR A 155 2.60 12.18 -7.22
CA THR A 155 2.35 13.41 -6.46
C THR A 155 0.97 13.37 -5.77
N GLY A 156 0.17 12.35 -6.05
CA GLY A 156 -1.18 12.16 -5.56
C GLY A 156 -1.26 11.79 -4.08
N VAL A 157 -2.30 12.31 -3.44
CA VAL A 157 -2.60 12.02 -2.04
C VAL A 157 -3.13 10.59 -1.88
N SER A 158 -2.80 9.94 -0.77
CA SER A 158 -3.43 8.68 -0.39
C SER A 158 -4.95 8.80 -0.44
N SER A 159 -5.64 7.85 -1.08
CA SER A 159 -7.10 7.83 -1.03
C SER A 159 -7.60 7.68 0.42
N ARG A 160 -8.79 8.22 0.72
CA ARG A 160 -9.47 8.06 2.01
C ARG A 160 -9.53 6.61 2.50
N LYS A 161 -9.85 5.65 1.63
CA LYS A 161 -9.84 4.20 1.97
C LYS A 161 -8.47 3.72 2.48
N GLY A 162 -7.39 4.28 1.95
CA GLY A 162 -6.03 3.95 2.36
C GLY A 162 -5.71 4.35 3.80
N LEU A 163 -6.50 5.25 4.42
CA LEU A 163 -6.31 5.71 5.79
C LEU A 163 -6.82 4.70 6.84
N ALA A 164 -7.62 3.72 6.42
CA ALA A 164 -8.09 2.63 7.29
C ALA A 164 -7.09 1.48 7.40
N GLY A 165 -6.00 1.51 6.61
CA GLY A 165 -4.90 0.56 6.73
C GLY A 165 -5.06 -0.70 5.91
N ALA A 166 -4.05 -1.55 6.06
CA ALA A 166 -3.93 -2.87 5.47
C ALA A 166 -5.18 -3.74 5.59
N GLY A 167 -5.71 -3.80 6.82
CA GLY A 167 -6.74 -4.76 7.19
C GLY A 167 -8.07 -4.53 6.48
N MET A 168 -8.31 -3.32 5.96
CA MET A 168 -9.45 -3.06 5.08
C MET A 168 -9.44 -3.99 3.87
N GLN A 169 -8.30 -4.16 3.19
CA GLN A 169 -8.26 -5.02 1.99
C GLN A 169 -8.54 -6.50 2.33
N THR A 170 -8.04 -6.99 3.46
CA THR A 170 -8.33 -8.34 3.94
C THR A 170 -9.83 -8.53 4.20
N ARG A 171 -10.48 -7.57 4.87
CA ARG A 171 -11.93 -7.62 5.11
C ARG A 171 -12.74 -7.52 3.81
N LEU A 172 -12.35 -6.64 2.89
CA LEU A 172 -13.01 -6.55 1.58
C LEU A 172 -12.88 -7.87 0.80
N ARG A 173 -11.70 -8.50 0.81
CA ARG A 173 -11.50 -9.83 0.19
C ARG A 173 -12.44 -10.87 0.78
N ALA A 174 -12.54 -10.92 2.11
CA ALA A 174 -13.46 -11.82 2.80
C ALA A 174 -14.92 -11.57 2.40
N GLY A 175 -15.34 -10.31 2.32
CA GLY A 175 -16.70 -9.96 1.88
C GLY A 175 -17.00 -10.38 0.44
N TYR A 176 -16.08 -10.15 -0.50
CA TYR A 176 -16.26 -10.64 -1.87
C TYR A 176 -16.36 -12.17 -1.94
N ARG A 177 -15.54 -12.89 -1.18
CA ARG A 177 -15.59 -14.36 -1.12
C ARG A 177 -16.90 -14.87 -0.52
N ALA A 178 -17.44 -14.18 0.50
CA ALA A 178 -18.74 -14.49 1.07
C ALA A 178 -19.86 -14.32 0.02
N LEU A 179 -19.92 -13.18 -0.67
CA LEU A 179 -20.91 -12.95 -1.73
C LEU A 179 -20.80 -13.96 -2.88
N ALA A 180 -19.58 -14.36 -3.24
CA ALA A 180 -19.33 -15.37 -4.26
C ALA A 180 -19.82 -16.77 -3.83
N ALA A 181 -19.64 -17.13 -2.55
CA ALA A 181 -20.10 -18.40 -2.00
C ALA A 181 -21.62 -18.48 -1.89
N GLU A 182 -22.30 -17.35 -1.66
CA GLU A 182 -23.77 -17.27 -1.61
C GLU A 182 -24.43 -17.41 -2.99
N ASN A 183 -23.72 -17.10 -4.08
CA ASN A 183 -24.26 -17.10 -5.46
C ASN A 183 -23.30 -17.81 -6.45
N PRO A 184 -22.95 -19.09 -6.24
CA PRO A 184 -21.91 -19.78 -7.00
C PRO A 184 -22.24 -19.96 -8.48
N GLU A 185 -23.52 -19.89 -8.85
CA GLU A 185 -23.99 -19.93 -10.23
C GLU A 185 -23.73 -18.64 -11.01
N ARG A 186 -23.56 -17.50 -10.31
CA ARG A 186 -23.28 -16.19 -10.92
C ARG A 186 -21.81 -15.82 -10.81
N TRP A 187 -21.15 -16.19 -9.72
CA TRP A 187 -19.76 -15.82 -9.45
C TRP A 187 -18.77 -16.88 -9.94
N SER A 188 -17.64 -16.44 -10.51
CA SER A 188 -16.46 -17.27 -10.73
C SER A 188 -15.29 -16.70 -9.97
N LEU A 189 -14.66 -17.53 -9.13
CA LEU A 189 -13.42 -17.19 -8.46
C LEU A 189 -12.25 -17.37 -9.44
N VAL A 190 -11.55 -16.27 -9.74
CA VAL A 190 -10.37 -16.25 -10.59
C VAL A 190 -9.14 -16.03 -9.69
N GLU A 191 -8.36 -17.09 -9.48
CA GLU A 191 -7.08 -16.99 -8.76
C GLU A 191 -6.05 -16.22 -9.60
N ASN A 192 -5.55 -15.10 -9.07
CA ASN A 192 -4.65 -14.18 -9.78
C ASN A 192 -3.33 -13.95 -9.03
N THR A 193 -2.84 -15.00 -8.36
CA THR A 193 -1.55 -15.00 -7.66
C THR A 193 -0.40 -15.50 -8.54
N ASP A 194 -0.55 -16.69 -9.14
CA ASP A 194 0.52 -17.39 -9.88
C ASP A 194 0.12 -17.74 -11.33
N VAL A 195 -0.78 -16.95 -11.92
CA VAL A 195 -1.27 -17.16 -13.30
C VAL A 195 -0.93 -15.93 -14.13
N THR A 196 -0.42 -16.14 -15.34
CA THR A 196 -0.07 -15.03 -16.24
C THR A 196 -1.32 -14.27 -16.70
N LEU A 197 -1.15 -12.98 -16.94
CA LEU A 197 -2.22 -12.11 -17.44
C LEU A 197 -2.80 -12.62 -18.77
N ASP A 198 -1.95 -13.07 -19.70
CA ASP A 198 -2.38 -13.55 -21.02
C ASP A 198 -3.24 -14.81 -20.92
N THR A 199 -2.87 -15.74 -20.04
CA THR A 199 -3.67 -16.93 -19.75
C THR A 199 -5.04 -16.54 -19.20
N LEU A 200 -5.09 -15.66 -18.20
CA LEU A 200 -6.36 -15.23 -17.62
C LEU A 200 -7.25 -14.51 -18.63
N VAL A 201 -6.69 -13.60 -19.43
CA VAL A 201 -7.45 -12.90 -20.46
C VAL A 201 -8.05 -13.90 -21.46
N THR A 202 -7.25 -14.86 -21.94
CA THR A 202 -7.72 -15.90 -22.86
C THR A 202 -8.89 -16.70 -22.27
N LEU A 203 -8.74 -17.19 -21.03
CA LEU A 203 -9.76 -17.99 -20.37
C LEU A 203 -11.07 -17.21 -20.15
N LEU A 204 -10.97 -15.96 -19.67
CA LEU A 204 -12.12 -15.12 -19.41
C LEU A 204 -12.83 -14.69 -20.70
N THR A 205 -12.08 -14.35 -21.75
CA THR A 205 -12.63 -14.06 -23.08
C THR A 205 -13.38 -15.28 -23.63
N GLN A 206 -12.79 -16.48 -23.54
CA GLN A 206 -13.43 -17.71 -24.00
C GLN A 206 -14.71 -18.04 -23.23
N GLU A 207 -14.72 -17.85 -21.91
CA GLU A 207 -15.93 -18.06 -21.09
C GLU A 207 -17.06 -17.11 -21.54
N VAL A 208 -16.76 -15.82 -21.73
CA VAL A 208 -17.76 -14.84 -22.19
C VAL A 208 -18.25 -15.17 -23.60
N LEU A 209 -17.37 -15.55 -24.53
CA LEU A 209 -17.77 -15.98 -25.88
C LEU A 209 -18.65 -17.24 -25.85
N GLY A 210 -18.35 -18.19 -24.97
CA GLY A 210 -19.16 -19.39 -24.75
C GLY A 210 -20.57 -19.04 -24.27
N MET A 211 -20.68 -18.09 -23.32
CA MET A 211 -21.98 -17.58 -22.84
C MET A 211 -22.79 -16.92 -23.96
N VAL A 212 -22.16 -16.09 -24.81
CA VAL A 212 -22.84 -15.47 -25.96
C VAL A 212 -23.38 -16.51 -26.94
N ARG A 213 -22.65 -17.64 -27.12
CA ARG A 213 -23.04 -18.74 -28.02
C ARG A 213 -24.03 -19.72 -27.41
N GLY A 214 -24.45 -19.54 -26.15
CA GLY A 214 -25.32 -20.48 -25.44
C GLY A 214 -24.66 -21.83 -25.14
N SER A 215 -23.33 -21.90 -25.11
CA SER A 215 -22.59 -23.12 -24.76
C SER A 215 -22.71 -23.46 -23.27
N ALA A 216 -22.66 -24.75 -22.93
CA ALA A 216 -22.64 -25.19 -21.54
C ALA A 216 -21.44 -24.58 -20.79
N ARG A 217 -21.69 -24.18 -19.53
CA ARG A 217 -20.68 -23.57 -18.67
C ARG A 217 -19.48 -24.51 -18.52
N GLN A 218 -18.27 -24.04 -18.84
CA GLN A 218 -17.04 -24.72 -18.48
C GLN A 218 -16.39 -24.03 -17.29
N THR A 219 -16.18 -24.78 -16.20
CA THR A 219 -15.35 -24.32 -15.09
C THR A 219 -13.89 -24.53 -15.47
N LEU A 220 -13.27 -23.56 -16.13
CA LEU A 220 -11.86 -23.63 -16.59
C LEU A 220 -10.86 -22.97 -15.64
N LEU A 221 -11.33 -22.45 -14.50
CA LEU A 221 -10.47 -21.63 -13.64
C LEU A 221 -9.60 -22.52 -12.74
N PRO A 222 -8.28 -22.26 -12.69
CA PRO A 222 -7.35 -23.07 -11.93
C PRO A 222 -7.72 -23.09 -10.44
N THR A 223 -7.75 -24.29 -9.86
CA THR A 223 -7.99 -24.49 -8.42
C THR A 223 -6.64 -24.46 -7.68
N PRO A 224 -6.52 -23.78 -6.54
CA PRO A 224 -5.23 -23.66 -5.85
C PRO A 224 -4.76 -25.01 -5.30
N SER A 225 -3.57 -25.45 -5.72
CA SER A 225 -2.90 -26.67 -5.23
C SER A 225 -2.58 -26.60 -3.72
N VAL A 226 -2.64 -27.74 -3.03
CA VAL A 226 -2.28 -27.87 -1.61
C VAL A 226 -0.80 -28.16 -1.47
N ALA A 227 0.00 -27.12 -1.17
CA ALA A 227 1.38 -27.31 -0.74
C ALA A 227 1.44 -27.76 0.74
N PRO A 228 2.34 -28.68 1.13
CA PRO A 228 2.56 -29.06 2.54
C PRO A 228 3.03 -27.86 3.36
N ALA A 229 2.95 -27.87 4.69
CA ALA A 229 3.48 -26.76 5.50
C ALA A 229 5.01 -26.73 5.53
N PRO A 230 5.66 -25.54 5.52
CA PRO A 230 7.09 -25.47 5.76
C PRO A 230 7.38 -25.77 7.23
N ARG A 231 8.41 -26.57 7.49
CA ARG A 231 8.76 -27.06 8.84
C ARG A 231 9.78 -26.18 9.54
N SER A 232 10.43 -25.27 8.82
CA SER A 232 11.42 -24.35 9.35
C SER A 232 11.46 -23.02 8.59
N PRO A 233 12.07 -21.95 9.16
CA PRO A 233 12.31 -20.70 8.47
C PRO A 233 13.14 -20.85 7.17
N GLU A 234 14.07 -21.79 7.12
CA GLU A 234 14.89 -22.09 5.93
C GLU A 234 14.04 -22.71 4.82
N GLU A 235 13.15 -23.65 5.16
CA GLU A 235 12.20 -24.21 4.18
C GLU A 235 11.21 -23.13 3.69
N ALA A 236 10.76 -22.25 4.59
CA ALA A 236 9.93 -21.10 4.23
C ALA A 236 10.67 -20.14 3.28
N ARG A 237 11.96 -19.87 3.53
CA ARG A 237 12.82 -19.07 2.64
C ARG A 237 12.96 -19.72 1.27
N ALA A 238 13.26 -21.02 1.21
CA ALA A 238 13.44 -21.73 -0.06
C ALA A 238 12.19 -21.63 -0.94
N ARG A 239 11.00 -21.87 -0.36
CA ARG A 239 9.71 -21.77 -1.07
C ARG A 239 9.37 -20.34 -1.49
N TYR A 240 9.67 -19.38 -0.62
CA TYR A 240 9.51 -17.97 -0.94
C TYR A 240 10.36 -17.59 -2.17
N LEU A 241 11.63 -18.00 -2.18
CA LEU A 241 12.57 -17.70 -3.26
C LEU A 241 12.24 -18.44 -4.55
N GLU A 242 11.72 -19.67 -4.48
CA GLU A 242 11.23 -20.39 -5.66
C GLU A 242 10.13 -19.58 -6.39
N ARG A 243 9.21 -18.98 -5.63
CA ARG A 243 8.17 -18.12 -6.21
C ARG A 243 8.75 -16.82 -6.77
N VAL A 244 9.71 -16.21 -6.08
CA VAL A 244 10.43 -15.03 -6.60
C VAL A 244 11.15 -15.35 -7.91
N ASP A 245 11.78 -16.52 -8.03
CA ASP A 245 12.50 -16.96 -9.23
C ASP A 245 11.57 -17.12 -10.43
N ARG A 246 10.36 -17.63 -10.22
CA ARG A 246 9.32 -17.66 -11.25
C ARG A 246 8.97 -16.26 -11.72
N TRP A 247 8.71 -15.33 -10.79
CA TRP A 247 8.43 -13.94 -11.15
C TRP A 247 9.61 -13.23 -11.81
N MET A 248 10.86 -13.63 -11.57
CA MET A 248 11.99 -13.05 -12.31
C MET A 248 11.89 -13.29 -13.82
N GLN A 249 11.14 -14.31 -14.24
CA GLN A 249 10.87 -14.62 -15.64
C GLN A 249 9.59 -13.92 -16.11
N GLU A 250 8.51 -14.02 -15.33
CA GLU A 250 7.16 -13.60 -15.73
C GLU A 250 6.82 -12.13 -15.36
N GLU A 251 7.18 -11.68 -14.16
CA GLU A 251 6.91 -10.34 -13.62
C GLU A 251 8.18 -9.75 -12.93
N PRO A 252 9.27 -9.42 -13.67
CA PRO A 252 10.54 -9.03 -13.07
C PRO A 252 10.48 -7.85 -12.07
N PRO A 253 9.64 -6.81 -12.30
CA PRO A 253 9.43 -5.75 -11.31
C PRO A 253 8.91 -6.27 -9.97
N LEU A 254 7.96 -7.22 -9.99
CA LEU A 254 7.39 -7.81 -8.78
C LEU A 254 8.44 -8.59 -8.00
N ALA A 255 9.25 -9.39 -8.71
CA ALA A 255 10.39 -10.08 -8.11
C ALA A 255 11.39 -9.11 -7.45
N ALA A 256 11.81 -8.07 -8.18
CA ALA A 256 12.76 -7.07 -7.68
C ALA A 256 12.27 -6.38 -6.39
N PHE A 257 10.99 -6.03 -6.34
CA PHE A 257 10.39 -5.43 -5.15
C PHE A 257 10.35 -6.38 -3.96
N PHE A 258 10.08 -7.66 -4.19
CA PHE A 258 10.00 -8.64 -3.12
C PHE A 258 11.37 -9.00 -2.53
N LEU A 259 12.47 -8.84 -3.29
CA LEU A 259 13.83 -8.90 -2.75
C LEU A 259 14.17 -7.76 -1.75
N SER A 260 13.35 -6.72 -1.63
CA SER A 260 13.59 -5.61 -0.71
C SER A 260 13.56 -6.07 0.76
N GLY A 261 14.60 -5.69 1.50
CA GLY A 261 14.77 -6.01 2.93
C GLY A 261 15.31 -7.41 3.21
N LEU A 262 15.64 -8.20 2.18
CA LEU A 262 16.34 -9.47 2.31
C LEU A 262 17.85 -9.28 2.06
N GLU A 263 18.67 -10.15 2.65
CA GLU A 263 20.12 -10.18 2.47
C GLU A 263 20.58 -11.65 2.30
N GLY A 264 21.87 -11.87 2.08
CA GLY A 264 22.45 -13.19 1.80
C GLY A 264 22.95 -13.32 0.35
N PRO A 265 23.92 -14.21 0.08
CA PRO A 265 24.51 -14.37 -1.25
C PRO A 265 23.50 -14.73 -2.34
N ASP A 266 22.51 -15.55 -1.99
CA ASP A 266 21.38 -15.95 -2.83
C ASP A 266 20.51 -14.75 -3.26
N ILE A 267 20.31 -13.76 -2.39
CA ILE A 267 19.61 -12.52 -2.70
C ILE A 267 20.47 -11.60 -3.57
N GLN A 268 21.77 -11.53 -3.28
CA GLN A 268 22.74 -10.72 -4.03
C GLN A 268 22.79 -11.15 -5.50
N GLU A 269 22.87 -12.45 -5.77
CA GLU A 269 22.85 -13.00 -7.13
C GLU A 269 21.57 -12.59 -7.89
N ARG A 270 20.40 -12.69 -7.24
CA ARG A 270 19.12 -12.31 -7.84
C ARG A 270 19.05 -10.82 -8.14
N ARG A 271 19.56 -9.97 -7.23
CA ARG A 271 19.67 -8.52 -7.47
C ARG A 271 20.59 -8.22 -8.64
N ASP A 272 21.73 -8.91 -8.75
CA ASP A 272 22.67 -8.73 -9.87
C ASP A 272 22.05 -9.06 -11.24
N ARG A 273 21.22 -10.11 -11.29
CA ARG A 273 20.49 -10.51 -12.50
C ARG A 273 19.38 -9.52 -12.89
N LEU A 274 18.82 -8.81 -11.92
CA LEU A 274 17.74 -7.83 -12.11
C LEU A 274 18.24 -6.38 -12.22
N ALA A 275 19.48 -6.10 -11.82
CA ALA A 275 20.04 -4.75 -11.71
C ALA A 275 19.79 -3.87 -12.93
N MET A 276 20.03 -4.39 -14.13
CA MET A 276 19.83 -3.65 -15.38
C MET A 276 18.44 -3.85 -16.01
N ARG A 277 17.65 -4.79 -15.50
CA ARG A 277 16.26 -5.02 -15.95
C ARG A 277 15.26 -4.15 -15.21
N CYS A 278 15.53 -3.85 -13.93
CA CYS A 278 14.67 -3.09 -13.04
C CYS A 278 15.51 -2.21 -12.08
N PRO A 279 16.36 -1.30 -12.60
CA PRO A 279 17.32 -0.54 -11.79
C PRO A 279 16.66 0.26 -10.66
N GLU A 280 15.49 0.84 -10.90
CA GLU A 280 14.72 1.62 -9.94
C GLU A 280 14.31 0.80 -8.71
N LEU A 281 13.85 -0.43 -8.95
CA LEU A 281 13.36 -1.32 -7.90
C LEU A 281 14.50 -1.98 -7.14
N ILE A 282 15.62 -2.26 -7.82
CA ILE A 282 16.84 -2.71 -7.15
C ILE A 282 17.38 -1.62 -6.25
N ALA A 283 17.54 -0.38 -6.74
CA ALA A 283 17.97 0.75 -5.92
C ALA A 283 17.03 0.99 -4.73
N TYR A 284 15.71 0.98 -4.95
CA TYR A 284 14.71 1.06 -3.88
C TYR A 284 14.90 -0.03 -2.81
N GLY A 285 15.17 -1.26 -3.25
CA GLY A 285 15.37 -2.44 -2.40
C GLY A 285 16.62 -2.37 -1.51
N LEU A 286 17.60 -1.52 -1.85
CA LEU A 286 18.85 -1.33 -1.10
C LEU A 286 18.72 -0.36 0.08
N GLY A 287 17.54 0.22 0.31
CA GLY A 287 17.33 1.23 1.35
C GLY A 287 17.88 0.83 2.73
N GLY A 288 18.85 1.59 3.25
CA GLY A 288 19.45 1.37 4.56
C GLY A 288 20.54 0.28 4.64
N LEU A 289 20.78 -0.48 3.57
CA LEU A 289 21.85 -1.48 3.53
C LEU A 289 23.22 -0.82 3.33
N THR A 290 24.23 -1.26 4.09
CA THR A 290 25.58 -0.66 4.09
C THR A 290 26.70 -1.63 3.67
N GLY A 291 26.38 -2.89 3.36
CA GLY A 291 27.39 -3.87 2.93
C GLY A 291 28.02 -3.53 1.58
N ALA A 292 29.26 -3.99 1.34
CA ALA A 292 30.03 -3.71 0.13
C ALA A 292 29.28 -4.05 -1.19
N HIS A 293 28.53 -5.15 -1.22
CA HIS A 293 27.71 -5.49 -2.39
C HIS A 293 26.58 -4.46 -2.63
N ALA A 294 25.96 -3.92 -1.58
CA ALA A 294 24.92 -2.90 -1.73
C ALA A 294 25.48 -1.60 -2.32
N TRP A 295 26.68 -1.18 -1.90
CA TRP A 295 27.36 -0.02 -2.49
C TRP A 295 27.71 -0.24 -3.96
N ARG A 296 28.32 -1.38 -4.31
CA ARG A 296 28.59 -1.74 -5.71
C ARG A 296 27.34 -1.74 -6.57
N LEU A 297 26.21 -2.25 -6.05
CA LEU A 297 24.94 -2.22 -6.79
C LEU A 297 24.41 -0.80 -6.96
N ARG A 298 24.51 0.07 -5.95
CA ARG A 298 24.13 1.49 -6.08
C ARG A 298 24.91 2.14 -7.21
N GLU A 299 26.23 2.01 -7.20
CA GLU A 299 27.11 2.54 -8.27
C GLU A 299 26.74 1.99 -9.65
N ARG A 300 26.47 0.69 -9.74
CA ARG A 300 26.10 0.02 -11.00
C ARG A 300 24.79 0.55 -11.61
N VAL A 301 23.80 0.88 -10.78
CA VAL A 301 22.48 1.36 -11.25
C VAL A 301 22.30 2.88 -11.16
N GLU A 302 23.30 3.60 -10.65
CA GLU A 302 23.27 5.03 -10.36
C GLU A 302 22.88 5.88 -11.56
N GLU A 303 23.48 5.64 -12.73
CA GLU A 303 23.14 6.38 -13.95
C GLU A 303 21.74 6.04 -14.50
N ALA A 304 21.27 4.81 -14.29
CA ALA A 304 19.96 4.37 -14.78
C ALA A 304 18.81 4.82 -13.87
N ALA A 305 19.03 4.88 -12.55
CA ALA A 305 18.01 5.18 -11.56
C ALA A 305 18.53 6.09 -10.42
N PRO A 306 19.04 7.31 -10.73
CA PRO A 306 19.73 8.14 -9.75
C PRO A 306 18.83 8.60 -8.60
N VAL A 307 17.56 8.90 -8.89
CA VAL A 307 16.56 9.31 -7.90
C VAL A 307 16.33 8.20 -6.87
N HIS A 308 16.23 6.94 -7.32
CA HIS A 308 16.02 5.79 -6.43
C HIS A 308 17.28 5.43 -5.65
N VAL A 309 18.46 5.61 -6.24
CA VAL A 309 19.74 5.43 -5.53
C VAL A 309 19.85 6.46 -4.41
N LEU A 310 19.60 7.75 -4.67
CA LEU A 310 19.57 8.79 -3.65
C LEU A 310 18.51 8.52 -2.57
N GLY A 311 17.31 8.07 -2.96
CA GLY A 311 16.26 7.67 -2.03
C GLY A 311 16.57 6.43 -1.19
N SER A 312 17.60 5.66 -1.56
CA SER A 312 18.08 4.50 -0.78
C SER A 312 19.04 4.88 0.34
N LEU A 313 19.59 6.11 0.33
CA LEU A 313 20.57 6.64 1.29
C LEU A 313 19.89 7.10 2.59
N LYS A 314 19.26 6.16 3.28
CA LYS A 314 18.50 6.40 4.53
C LYS A 314 19.00 5.50 5.66
N ASN A 315 18.54 5.76 6.89
CA ASN A 315 18.91 5.00 8.08
C ASN A 315 20.44 4.90 8.23
N LEU A 316 20.99 3.71 8.46
CA LEU A 316 22.44 3.47 8.63
C LEU A 316 23.29 3.90 7.42
N ALA A 317 22.71 4.00 6.22
CA ALA A 317 23.43 4.44 5.04
C ALA A 317 23.49 5.97 4.91
N ALA A 318 22.68 6.73 5.67
CA ALA A 318 22.41 8.13 5.38
C ALA A 318 23.64 9.05 5.52
N ASP A 319 24.52 8.81 6.49
CA ASP A 319 25.65 9.70 6.81
C ASP A 319 27.03 9.09 6.51
N SER A 320 27.06 8.05 5.68
CA SER A 320 28.30 7.38 5.28
C SER A 320 29.11 8.21 4.25
N PRO A 321 30.45 8.06 4.19
CA PRO A 321 31.28 8.69 3.17
C PRO A 321 30.80 8.39 1.73
N GLU A 322 30.39 7.15 1.47
CA GLU A 322 29.87 6.68 0.18
C GLU A 322 28.56 7.40 -0.18
N ALA A 323 27.65 7.57 0.78
CA ALA A 323 26.42 8.32 0.55
C ALA A 323 26.68 9.78 0.19
N TRP A 324 27.63 10.43 0.88
CA TRP A 324 28.02 11.80 0.56
C TRP A 324 28.64 11.92 -0.83
N ALA A 325 29.50 10.98 -1.22
CA ALA A 325 30.09 10.95 -2.55
C ALA A 325 29.01 10.85 -3.65
N ILE A 326 27.97 10.04 -3.44
CA ILE A 326 26.81 9.97 -4.36
C ILE A 326 26.06 11.31 -4.40
N ARG A 327 25.75 11.92 -3.25
CA ARG A 327 25.03 13.20 -3.20
C ARG A 327 25.77 14.31 -3.93
N GLU A 328 27.09 14.39 -3.75
CA GLU A 328 27.95 15.41 -4.39
C GLU A 328 28.01 15.21 -5.91
N ARG A 329 28.08 13.96 -6.40
CA ARG A 329 28.04 13.66 -7.84
C ARG A 329 26.72 14.11 -8.50
N TRP A 330 25.60 13.98 -7.78
CA TRP A 330 24.27 14.26 -8.32
C TRP A 330 23.72 15.64 -7.94
N GLU A 331 24.44 16.46 -7.18
CA GLU A 331 24.00 17.77 -6.70
C GLU A 331 23.42 18.63 -7.82
N THR A 332 24.08 18.68 -8.98
CA THR A 332 23.68 19.53 -10.11
C THR A 332 22.66 18.86 -11.04
N ARG A 333 22.70 17.52 -11.16
CA ARG A 333 21.87 16.75 -12.10
C ARG A 333 20.52 16.33 -11.50
N GLN A 334 20.46 16.11 -10.19
CA GLN A 334 19.27 15.65 -9.44
C GLN A 334 19.12 16.39 -8.09
N PRO A 335 19.10 17.74 -8.07
CA PRO A 335 19.13 18.53 -6.83
C PRO A 335 17.97 18.22 -5.87
N GLU A 336 16.77 17.95 -6.39
CA GLU A 336 15.60 17.62 -5.57
C GLU A 336 15.77 16.28 -4.82
N ALA A 337 16.22 15.24 -5.52
CA ALA A 337 16.45 13.93 -4.92
C ALA A 337 17.61 13.98 -3.90
N VAL A 338 18.64 14.78 -4.17
CA VAL A 338 19.73 15.03 -3.23
C VAL A 338 19.19 15.68 -1.94
N ALA A 339 18.39 16.74 -2.05
CA ALA A 339 17.78 17.39 -0.89
C ALA A 339 16.91 16.42 -0.08
N GLN A 340 16.04 15.64 -0.74
CA GLN A 340 15.18 14.65 -0.08
C GLN A 340 15.97 13.53 0.60
N SER A 341 17.12 13.14 0.06
CA SER A 341 17.99 12.12 0.67
C SER A 341 18.65 12.55 2.00
N MET A 342 18.56 13.83 2.35
CA MET A 342 19.07 14.40 3.61
C MET A 342 17.99 14.53 4.69
N ASP A 343 16.83 13.87 4.54
CA ASP A 343 15.73 13.93 5.50
C ASP A 343 16.20 13.66 6.95
N GLY A 344 16.08 14.67 7.80
CA GLY A 344 16.44 14.60 9.22
C GLY A 344 17.93 14.67 9.57
N LEU A 345 18.84 14.85 8.61
CA LEU A 345 20.28 15.01 8.91
C LEU A 345 20.60 16.44 9.38
N ASP A 346 21.15 16.62 10.58
CA ASP A 346 21.42 17.95 11.17
C ASP A 346 22.92 18.28 11.28
N SER A 347 23.77 17.66 10.46
CA SER A 347 25.21 17.96 10.44
C SER A 347 25.51 19.25 9.66
N GLU A 348 26.62 19.93 9.99
CA GLU A 348 27.07 21.11 9.21
C GLU A 348 27.29 20.79 7.73
N ARG A 349 27.70 19.56 7.39
CA ARG A 349 27.82 19.11 6.00
C ARG A 349 26.46 19.08 5.30
N ALA A 350 25.41 18.62 5.97
CA ALA A 350 24.04 18.64 5.43
C ALA A 350 23.53 20.07 5.26
N TRP A 351 23.80 20.95 6.21
CA TRP A 351 23.45 22.36 6.10
C TRP A 351 24.15 23.06 4.94
N ALA A 352 25.45 22.87 4.77
CA ALA A 352 26.21 23.45 3.66
C ALA A 352 25.64 23.03 2.30
N LEU A 353 25.18 21.77 2.17
CA LEU A 353 24.53 21.29 0.94
C LEU A 353 23.11 21.86 0.78
N ARG A 354 22.31 21.95 1.85
CA ARG A 354 20.97 22.58 1.81
C ARG A 354 21.03 24.05 1.39
N GLU A 355 22.02 24.80 1.85
CA GLU A 355 22.21 26.20 1.50
C GLU A 355 22.47 26.40 0.01
N ARG A 356 23.32 25.55 -0.59
CA ARG A 356 23.57 25.56 -2.04
C ARG A 356 22.31 25.18 -2.83
N LEU A 357 21.56 24.20 -2.34
CA LEU A 357 20.33 23.71 -2.98
C LEU A 357 19.13 24.65 -2.80
N TRP A 358 19.16 25.57 -1.84
CA TRP A 358 18.01 26.44 -1.53
C TRP A 358 17.54 27.27 -2.72
N ALA A 359 18.50 27.78 -3.51
CA ALA A 359 18.19 28.64 -4.65
C ALA A 359 17.47 27.88 -5.79
N THR A 360 17.67 26.56 -5.88
CA THR A 360 17.14 25.74 -6.99
C THR A 360 15.94 24.92 -6.57
N VAL A 361 15.95 24.30 -5.39
CA VAL A 361 14.93 23.35 -4.93
C VAL A 361 14.45 23.61 -3.49
N PRO A 362 13.91 24.81 -3.19
CA PRO A 362 13.57 25.20 -1.81
C PRO A 362 12.49 24.32 -1.17
N GLU A 363 11.54 23.76 -1.93
CA GLU A 363 10.51 22.85 -1.41
C GLU A 363 11.11 21.49 -0.97
N ALA A 364 12.09 20.99 -1.71
CA ALA A 364 12.80 19.75 -1.37
C ALA A 364 13.68 19.96 -0.13
N VAL A 365 14.39 21.08 -0.06
CA VAL A 365 15.17 21.46 1.14
C VAL A 365 14.25 21.57 2.36
N LEU A 366 13.13 22.28 2.24
CA LEU A 366 12.17 22.43 3.33
C LEU A 366 11.70 21.07 3.87
N THR A 367 11.28 20.16 2.98
CA THR A 367 10.74 18.86 3.39
C THR A 367 11.80 17.93 3.98
N SER A 368 13.09 18.18 3.72
CA SER A 368 14.20 17.47 4.37
C SER A 368 14.44 17.84 5.84
N LEU A 369 13.84 18.94 6.32
CA LEU A 369 14.03 19.44 7.68
C LEU A 369 13.17 18.72 8.73
N GLY A 370 12.42 17.67 8.36
CA GLY A 370 11.61 16.91 9.31
C GLY A 370 12.47 16.43 10.50
N ARG A 371 11.94 16.58 11.72
CA ARG A 371 12.62 16.30 13.01
C ARG A 371 13.74 17.27 13.42
N ILE A 372 14.05 18.29 12.61
CA ILE A 372 15.07 19.32 12.94
C ILE A 372 14.38 20.57 13.49
N GLY A 373 14.46 20.78 14.80
CA GLY A 373 13.77 21.86 15.53
C GLY A 373 14.64 23.08 15.88
N SER A 374 15.87 23.18 15.37
CA SER A 374 16.77 24.31 15.64
C SER A 374 16.24 25.63 15.07
N GLU A 375 16.67 26.76 15.65
CA GLU A 375 16.27 28.10 15.15
C GLU A 375 16.64 28.29 13.66
N ARG A 376 17.81 27.83 13.24
CA ARG A 376 18.24 27.82 11.83
C ARG A 376 17.22 27.12 10.92
N ALA A 377 16.63 26.00 11.37
CA ALA A 377 15.60 25.30 10.62
C ALA A 377 14.27 26.05 10.61
N TRP A 378 13.90 26.73 11.70
CA TRP A 378 12.71 27.58 11.76
C TRP A 378 12.83 28.82 10.89
N GLU A 379 13.95 29.53 10.90
CA GLU A 379 14.23 30.64 9.98
C GLU A 379 14.06 30.22 8.52
N GLN A 380 14.54 29.02 8.18
CA GLN A 380 14.40 28.47 6.83
C GLN A 380 12.93 28.17 6.46
N ARG A 381 12.15 27.61 7.40
CA ARG A 381 10.71 27.37 7.24
C ARG A 381 9.92 28.67 7.06
N GLU A 382 10.21 29.67 7.87
CA GLU A 382 9.55 30.98 7.85
C GLU A 382 9.92 31.77 6.60
N ARG A 383 11.18 31.73 6.16
CA ARG A 383 11.63 32.29 4.88
C ARG A 383 10.86 31.71 3.71
N TRP A 384 10.67 30.38 3.69
CA TRP A 384 9.92 29.69 2.64
C TRP A 384 8.44 30.07 2.63
N LEU A 385 7.83 30.18 3.81
CA LEU A 385 6.42 30.51 3.96
C LEU A 385 6.16 31.99 3.60
N THR A 386 7.04 32.89 4.04
CA THR A 386 6.97 34.34 3.71
C THR A 386 7.01 34.56 2.20
N ALA A 387 7.88 33.85 1.49
CA ALA A 387 7.97 33.91 0.02
C ALA A 387 6.69 33.44 -0.70
N ARG A 388 5.72 32.83 0.01
CA ARG A 388 4.44 32.34 -0.52
C ARG A 388 3.23 33.14 -0.04
N GLY A 389 3.46 34.31 0.58
CA GLY A 389 2.38 35.14 1.15
C GLY A 389 2.19 34.94 2.65
N GLY A 390 3.13 34.28 3.32
CA GLY A 390 3.12 34.09 4.76
C GLY A 390 2.06 33.09 5.22
N VAL A 391 1.58 33.27 6.43
CA VAL A 391 0.75 32.29 7.16
C VAL A 391 -0.56 31.95 6.46
N THR A 392 -1.14 32.88 5.68
CA THR A 392 -2.37 32.63 4.91
C THR A 392 -2.18 31.58 3.81
N ALA A 393 -0.95 31.38 3.33
CA ALA A 393 -0.63 30.38 2.31
C ALA A 393 -0.87 28.95 2.80
N LEU A 394 -0.88 28.72 4.13
CA LEU A 394 -1.16 27.40 4.71
C LEU A 394 -2.58 26.91 4.42
N ALA A 395 -3.50 27.77 3.97
CA ALA A 395 -4.82 27.36 3.50
C ALA A 395 -4.79 26.64 2.14
N GLN A 396 -3.68 26.73 1.39
CA GLN A 396 -3.50 26.06 0.10
C GLN A 396 -2.99 24.63 0.29
N GLU A 397 -3.64 23.64 -0.34
CA GLU A 397 -3.34 22.22 -0.11
C GLU A 397 -1.87 21.86 -0.33
N LYS A 398 -1.27 22.32 -1.43
CA LYS A 398 0.15 22.05 -1.72
C LYS A 398 1.06 22.60 -0.61
N VAL A 399 0.81 23.82 -0.17
CA VAL A 399 1.62 24.50 0.86
C VAL A 399 1.44 23.80 2.21
N ALA A 400 0.19 23.51 2.61
CA ALA A 400 -0.14 22.80 3.84
C ALA A 400 0.60 21.47 3.96
N ARG A 401 0.62 20.67 2.88
CA ARG A 401 1.28 19.36 2.85
C ARG A 401 2.81 19.47 2.96
N LEU A 402 3.42 20.45 2.30
CA LEU A 402 4.86 20.71 2.41
C LEU A 402 5.24 21.18 3.81
N ALA A 403 4.44 22.06 4.40
CA ALA A 403 4.58 22.52 5.78
C ALA A 403 4.48 21.35 6.78
N CYS A 404 3.46 20.48 6.65
CA CYS A 404 3.32 19.30 7.50
C CYS A 404 4.54 18.37 7.42
N LYS A 405 5.08 18.12 6.21
CA LYS A 405 6.28 17.28 6.05
C LYS A 405 7.48 17.86 6.79
N SER A 406 7.68 19.17 6.78
CA SER A 406 8.85 19.81 7.39
C SER A 406 8.79 19.89 8.91
N ILE A 407 7.61 19.81 9.53
CA ILE A 407 7.42 19.86 11.00
C ILE A 407 7.21 18.48 11.64
N ARG A 408 7.36 17.39 10.87
CA ARG A 408 7.17 16.02 11.38
C ARG A 408 8.05 15.77 12.61
N GLY A 409 7.43 15.32 13.70
CA GLY A 409 8.11 15.00 14.96
C GLY A 409 8.51 16.20 15.83
N LEU A 410 8.13 17.44 15.46
CA LEU A 410 8.38 18.63 16.29
C LEU A 410 7.23 18.90 17.27
N ASP A 411 7.53 19.24 18.52
CA ASP A 411 6.52 19.47 19.57
C ASP A 411 6.46 20.92 20.08
N ASP A 412 7.12 21.87 19.41
CA ASP A 412 7.12 23.27 19.80
C ASP A 412 5.84 24.03 19.37
N GLU A 413 5.62 25.22 19.93
CA GLU A 413 4.43 26.04 19.66
C GLU A 413 4.29 26.45 18.18
N ARG A 414 5.39 26.69 17.47
CA ARG A 414 5.34 27.04 16.04
C ARG A 414 4.85 25.84 15.22
N ALA A 415 5.30 24.63 15.55
CA ALA A 415 4.80 23.41 14.92
C ALA A 415 3.30 23.19 15.19
N TRP A 416 2.83 23.44 16.41
CA TRP A 416 1.41 23.33 16.76
C TRP A 416 0.52 24.36 16.04
N ASP A 417 0.97 25.61 15.90
CA ASP A 417 0.27 26.63 15.10
C ASP A 417 0.12 26.18 13.64
N TRP A 418 1.19 25.64 13.03
CA TRP A 418 1.12 25.12 11.66
C TRP A 418 0.17 23.93 11.52
N ARG A 419 0.15 23.00 12.48
CA ARG A 419 -0.82 21.87 12.49
C ARG A 419 -2.26 22.37 12.55
N GLN A 420 -2.53 23.34 13.41
CA GLN A 420 -3.88 23.91 13.56
C GLN A 420 -4.35 24.58 12.26
N ARG A 421 -3.50 25.39 11.64
CA ARG A 421 -3.82 26.13 10.40
C ARG A 421 -3.99 25.22 9.19
N THR A 422 -3.28 24.10 9.16
CA THR A 422 -3.31 23.16 8.03
C THR A 422 -4.35 22.06 8.20
N TRP A 423 -5.04 21.99 9.33
CA TRP A 423 -5.98 20.92 9.66
C TRP A 423 -7.11 20.77 8.63
N GLU A 424 -7.84 21.85 8.32
CA GLU A 424 -8.97 21.83 7.38
C GLU A 424 -8.51 21.50 5.94
N THR A 425 -7.26 21.81 5.63
CA THR A 425 -6.70 21.72 4.27
C THR A 425 -5.96 20.41 4.02
N ALA A 426 -5.38 19.78 5.04
CA ALA A 426 -4.57 18.56 4.90
C ALA A 426 -4.54 17.72 6.19
N PRO A 427 -5.69 17.26 6.70
CA PRO A 427 -5.75 16.60 8.01
C PRO A 427 -4.97 15.26 8.03
N ASP A 428 -4.93 14.55 6.90
CA ASP A 428 -4.11 13.34 6.75
C ASP A 428 -2.60 13.63 6.86
N ALA A 429 -2.16 14.80 6.40
CA ALA A 429 -0.76 15.22 6.53
C ALA A 429 -0.45 15.64 7.97
N VAL A 430 -1.38 16.34 8.65
CA VAL A 430 -1.25 16.70 10.07
C VAL A 430 -1.08 15.46 10.94
N LEU A 431 -1.92 14.44 10.78
CA LEU A 431 -1.82 13.20 11.58
C LEU A 431 -0.45 12.52 11.43
N ARG A 432 0.17 12.56 10.24
CA ARG A 432 1.52 12.00 10.02
C ARG A 432 2.61 12.75 10.77
N THR A 433 2.38 14.02 11.13
CA THR A 433 3.38 14.83 11.86
C THR A 433 3.49 14.44 13.34
N LEU A 434 2.56 13.64 13.85
CA LEU A 434 2.47 13.26 15.26
C LEU A 434 3.43 12.12 15.64
N GLN A 435 4.11 11.51 14.67
CA GLN A 435 5.06 10.42 14.91
C GLN A 435 6.08 10.82 15.99
N GLY A 436 6.17 10.02 17.06
CA GLY A 436 7.08 10.25 18.18
C GLY A 436 6.62 11.27 19.23
N LEU A 437 5.48 11.94 19.06
CA LEU A 437 4.95 12.88 20.05
C LEU A 437 4.09 12.19 21.11
N ASP A 438 4.31 12.47 22.39
CA ASP A 438 3.55 11.87 23.51
C ASP A 438 2.76 12.90 24.35
N GLY A 439 2.73 14.18 23.93
CA GLY A 439 2.00 15.23 24.63
C GLY A 439 0.47 15.17 24.46
N GLU A 440 -0.28 15.81 25.36
CA GLU A 440 -1.76 15.82 25.39
C GLU A 440 -2.39 16.31 24.08
N ARG A 441 -1.81 17.31 23.42
CA ARG A 441 -2.30 17.81 22.12
C ARG A 441 -2.23 16.74 21.03
N ALA A 442 -1.19 15.91 21.03
CA ALA A 442 -1.06 14.79 20.10
C ALA A 442 -2.07 13.68 20.42
N TRP A 443 -2.26 13.36 21.71
CA TRP A 443 -3.27 12.41 22.16
C TRP A 443 -4.69 12.81 21.76
N ALA A 444 -5.06 14.08 21.95
CA ALA A 444 -6.37 14.59 21.55
C ALA A 444 -6.67 14.33 20.07
N LEU A 445 -5.71 14.60 19.17
CA LEU A 445 -5.86 14.35 17.73
C LEU A 445 -5.93 12.84 17.42
N ARG A 446 -5.12 12.00 18.07
CA ARG A 446 -5.17 10.54 17.86
C ARG A 446 -6.52 9.96 18.25
N GLU A 447 -6.98 10.26 19.46
CA GLU A 447 -8.23 9.73 20.02
C GLU A 447 -9.45 10.20 19.21
N GLN A 448 -9.47 11.46 18.77
CA GLN A 448 -10.54 12.00 17.94
C GLN A 448 -10.63 11.33 16.56
N HIS A 449 -9.51 10.88 15.98
CA HIS A 449 -9.45 10.47 14.57
C HIS A 449 -9.16 8.99 14.32
N VAL A 450 -8.83 8.20 15.33
CA VAL A 450 -8.46 6.78 15.16
C VAL A 450 -9.53 5.96 14.43
N VAL A 451 -10.82 6.20 14.67
CA VAL A 451 -11.92 5.48 13.98
C VAL A 451 -11.91 5.74 12.46
N ARG A 452 -11.48 6.93 12.03
CA ARG A 452 -11.53 7.38 10.62
C ARG A 452 -10.20 7.18 9.89
N ALA A 453 -9.09 7.24 10.62
CA ALA A 453 -7.72 7.20 10.10
C ALA A 453 -6.80 6.27 10.91
N ALA A 454 -7.32 5.09 11.29
CA ALA A 454 -6.65 4.11 12.14
C ALA A 454 -5.20 3.83 11.73
N LYS A 455 -4.93 3.72 10.42
CA LYS A 455 -3.58 3.53 9.89
C LYS A 455 -2.63 4.62 10.34
N LEU A 456 -3.00 5.88 10.09
CA LEU A 456 -2.13 7.01 10.37
C LEU A 456 -1.93 7.19 11.87
N VAL A 457 -3.00 6.97 12.65
CA VAL A 457 -2.92 7.06 14.11
C VAL A 457 -2.01 5.97 14.66
N LEU A 458 -2.19 4.71 14.25
CA LEU A 458 -1.36 3.59 14.74
C LEU A 458 0.09 3.72 14.26
N GLU A 459 0.34 4.13 13.00
CA GLU A 459 1.70 4.44 12.52
C GLU A 459 2.34 5.55 13.38
N SER A 460 1.57 6.55 13.85
CA SER A 460 2.10 7.63 14.69
C SER A 460 2.48 7.21 16.12
N LEU A 461 2.12 5.99 16.54
CA LEU A 461 2.49 5.43 17.85
C LEU A 461 3.87 4.78 17.85
N GLU A 462 4.57 4.75 16.71
CA GLU A 462 5.91 4.17 16.62
C GLU A 462 6.83 4.72 17.72
N GLY A 463 7.42 3.81 18.50
CA GLY A 463 8.32 4.12 19.61
C GLY A 463 7.64 4.50 20.93
N LEU A 464 6.31 4.68 20.98
CA LEU A 464 5.60 5.01 22.23
C LEU A 464 5.26 3.75 23.05
N ASP A 465 5.61 3.75 24.34
CA ASP A 465 5.36 2.66 25.29
C ASP A 465 4.38 3.04 26.43
N SER A 466 3.63 4.12 26.26
CA SER A 466 2.68 4.59 27.28
C SER A 466 1.40 3.73 27.34
N PRO A 467 0.69 3.69 28.49
CA PRO A 467 -0.57 2.95 28.61
C PRO A 467 -1.64 3.37 27.58
N ARG A 468 -1.69 4.65 27.21
CA ARG A 468 -2.61 5.16 26.18
C ARG A 468 -2.28 4.59 24.80
N ALA A 469 -0.98 4.41 24.48
CA ALA A 469 -0.56 3.78 23.22
C ALA A 469 -0.96 2.32 23.15
N TRP A 470 -0.77 1.56 24.24
CA TRP A 470 -1.21 0.18 24.31
C TRP A 470 -2.73 0.04 24.19
N ALA A 471 -3.51 0.91 24.84
CA ALA A 471 -4.98 0.89 24.74
C ALA A 471 -5.48 1.08 23.29
N LEU A 472 -4.87 1.99 22.52
CA LEU A 472 -5.22 2.16 21.10
C LEU A 472 -4.81 0.95 20.25
N ARG A 473 -3.61 0.39 20.48
CA ARG A 473 -3.16 -0.81 19.77
C ARG A 473 -4.08 -2.01 20.03
N GLU A 474 -4.48 -2.23 21.28
CA GLU A 474 -5.42 -3.29 21.65
C GLU A 474 -6.81 -3.07 21.02
N SER A 475 -7.32 -1.84 21.03
CA SER A 475 -8.67 -1.52 20.53
C SER A 475 -8.81 -1.67 19.01
N PHE A 476 -7.75 -1.37 18.24
CA PHE A 476 -7.81 -1.34 16.78
C PHE A 476 -6.98 -2.45 16.10
N GLY A 477 -6.22 -3.24 16.86
CA GLY A 477 -5.28 -4.23 16.31
C GLY A 477 -5.92 -5.30 15.44
N VAL A 478 -7.16 -5.73 15.73
CA VAL A 478 -7.90 -6.69 14.88
C VAL A 478 -8.22 -6.10 13.49
N GLN A 479 -8.35 -4.78 13.38
CA GLN A 479 -8.77 -4.11 12.15
C GLN A 479 -7.59 -3.61 11.32
N CYS A 480 -6.41 -3.44 11.94
CA CYS A 480 -5.29 -2.69 11.39
C CYS A 480 -3.96 -3.33 11.84
N GLU A 481 -3.24 -3.96 10.90
CA GLU A 481 -1.96 -4.63 11.18
C GLU A 481 -0.90 -3.63 11.66
N GLU A 482 -1.07 -2.35 11.32
CA GLU A 482 -0.22 -1.24 11.73
C GLU A 482 -0.11 -1.12 13.26
N ALA A 483 -1.05 -1.66 14.04
CA ALA A 483 -0.91 -1.80 15.49
C ALA A 483 0.33 -2.62 15.86
N LEU A 484 0.56 -3.78 15.21
CA LEU A 484 1.74 -4.62 15.40
C LEU A 484 3.02 -3.96 14.86
N GLU A 485 2.92 -3.29 13.71
CA GLU A 485 4.08 -2.62 13.11
C GLU A 485 4.59 -1.44 13.96
N SER A 486 3.72 -0.82 14.77
CA SER A 486 4.08 0.33 15.61
C SER A 486 4.94 0.01 16.84
N PHE A 487 5.19 -1.27 17.15
CA PHE A 487 6.01 -1.69 18.29
C PHE A 487 7.05 -2.75 17.92
N GLU A 488 7.59 -2.69 16.70
CA GLU A 488 8.65 -3.60 16.24
C GLU A 488 9.80 -3.67 17.27
N GLY A 489 10.14 -4.89 17.71
CA GLY A 489 11.23 -5.14 18.67
C GLY A 489 10.90 -4.92 20.16
N MET A 490 9.70 -4.49 20.55
CA MET A 490 9.39 -4.29 21.98
C MET A 490 9.15 -5.62 22.73
N GLU A 491 9.79 -5.82 23.89
CA GLU A 491 9.82 -7.10 24.63
C GLU A 491 8.78 -7.24 25.77
N GLY A 492 8.12 -6.15 26.17
CA GLY A 492 7.26 -6.14 27.35
C GLY A 492 6.12 -7.17 27.32
N ALA A 493 5.60 -7.53 28.50
CA ALA A 493 4.50 -8.50 28.64
C ALA A 493 3.26 -8.10 27.81
N THR A 494 2.93 -6.80 27.77
CA THR A 494 1.85 -6.24 26.96
C THR A 494 2.09 -6.43 25.46
N ALA A 495 3.33 -6.23 24.99
CA ALA A 495 3.71 -6.43 23.59
C ALA A 495 3.50 -7.89 23.17
N TRP A 496 3.97 -8.85 23.98
CA TRP A 496 3.77 -10.26 23.71
C TRP A 496 2.32 -10.70 23.77
N LYS A 497 1.55 -10.22 24.76
CA LYS A 497 0.11 -10.48 24.86
C LYS A 497 -0.59 -10.07 23.56
N LEU A 498 -0.27 -8.88 23.04
CA LEU A 498 -0.88 -8.39 21.81
C LEU A 498 -0.41 -9.15 20.56
N ARG A 499 0.89 -9.51 20.46
CA ARG A 499 1.39 -10.37 19.38
C ARG A 499 0.64 -11.70 19.33
N HIS A 500 0.46 -12.37 20.47
CA HIS A 500 -0.28 -13.63 20.52
C HIS A 500 -1.76 -13.45 20.17
N ALA A 501 -2.42 -12.41 20.70
CA ALA A 501 -3.83 -12.15 20.42
C ALA A 501 -4.12 -11.88 18.94
N LEU A 502 -3.17 -11.28 18.22
CA LEU A 502 -3.33 -10.92 16.81
C LEU A 502 -2.63 -11.90 15.84
N ALA A 503 -1.95 -12.93 16.35
CA ALA A 503 -1.08 -13.78 15.56
C ALA A 503 -1.78 -14.44 14.38
N ASP A 504 -2.99 -14.96 14.58
CA ASP A 504 -3.74 -15.63 13.52
C ASP A 504 -4.55 -14.66 12.65
N THR A 505 -4.76 -13.43 13.14
CA THR A 505 -5.38 -12.36 12.35
C THR A 505 -4.35 -11.75 11.38
N TRP A 506 -3.13 -11.55 11.85
CA TRP A 506 -2.02 -10.95 11.10
C TRP A 506 -0.72 -11.76 11.27
N PRO A 507 -0.61 -12.97 10.67
CA PRO A 507 0.57 -13.81 10.82
C PRO A 507 1.86 -13.11 10.42
N ALA A 508 1.88 -12.52 9.23
CA ALA A 508 3.04 -11.81 8.71
C ALA A 508 3.42 -10.58 9.56
N ALA A 509 2.46 -9.75 9.97
CA ALA A 509 2.75 -8.56 10.77
C ALA A 509 3.22 -8.93 12.18
N SER A 510 2.73 -10.05 12.73
CA SER A 510 3.17 -10.57 14.03
C SER A 510 4.63 -10.99 13.98
N VAL A 511 5.06 -11.72 12.95
CA VAL A 511 6.48 -12.05 12.73
C VAL A 511 7.30 -10.79 12.50
N LYS A 512 6.84 -9.86 11.67
CA LYS A 512 7.55 -8.60 11.43
C LYS A 512 7.75 -7.80 12.72
N SER A 513 6.75 -7.73 13.59
CA SER A 513 6.82 -7.00 14.86
C SER A 513 7.85 -7.53 15.85
N LEU A 514 8.38 -8.74 15.64
CA LEU A 514 9.44 -9.28 16.48
C LEU A 514 10.75 -8.49 16.32
N GLY A 515 11.05 -7.99 15.11
CA GLY A 515 12.33 -7.33 14.84
C GLY A 515 13.50 -8.24 15.27
N PRO A 516 14.43 -7.75 16.12
CA PRO A 516 15.52 -8.58 16.68
C PRO A 516 15.06 -9.82 17.46
N LEU A 517 13.88 -9.77 18.10
CA LEU A 517 13.35 -10.84 18.95
C LEU A 517 13.01 -12.12 18.17
N ALA A 518 13.05 -12.08 16.84
CA ALA A 518 12.84 -13.25 16.00
C ALA A 518 13.93 -14.32 16.21
N GLN A 519 15.10 -13.95 16.75
CA GLN A 519 16.18 -14.89 17.03
C GLN A 519 16.05 -15.60 18.38
N ASP A 520 15.25 -15.05 19.29
CA ASP A 520 15.06 -15.66 20.60
C ASP A 520 14.17 -16.90 20.52
N THR A 521 14.30 -17.80 21.51
CA THR A 521 13.50 -19.03 21.60
C THR A 521 12.01 -18.76 21.41
N ARG A 522 11.48 -17.76 22.12
CA ARG A 522 10.07 -17.39 22.07
C ARG A 522 9.63 -16.87 20.70
N GLY A 523 10.50 -16.10 20.02
CA GLY A 523 10.24 -15.61 18.67
C GLY A 523 10.21 -16.76 17.65
N ARG A 524 11.19 -17.67 17.73
CA ARG A 524 11.28 -18.86 16.88
C ARG A 524 10.09 -19.80 17.04
N GLU A 525 9.61 -20.00 18.27
CA GLU A 525 8.39 -20.78 18.56
C GLU A 525 7.16 -20.17 17.88
N LEU A 526 6.97 -18.85 18.00
CA LEU A 526 5.85 -18.15 17.35
C LEU A 526 5.92 -18.27 15.82
N ILE A 527 7.10 -18.09 15.23
CA ILE A 527 7.30 -18.21 13.77
C ILE A 527 6.96 -19.63 13.30
N THR A 528 7.48 -20.64 14.00
CA THR A 528 7.27 -22.05 13.64
C THR A 528 5.79 -22.42 13.71
N ARG A 529 5.09 -22.01 14.78
CA ARG A 529 3.64 -22.20 14.91
C ARG A 529 2.89 -21.55 13.75
N LEU A 530 3.16 -20.28 13.45
CA LEU A 530 2.47 -19.55 12.39
C LEU A 530 2.73 -20.15 11.01
N LEU A 531 3.94 -20.64 10.73
CA LEU A 531 4.26 -21.31 9.48
C LEU A 531 3.50 -22.64 9.31
N ALA A 532 3.26 -23.35 10.41
CA ALA A 532 2.44 -24.56 10.42
C ALA A 532 0.94 -24.24 10.20
N ASP A 533 0.44 -23.21 10.86
CA ASP A 533 -0.98 -22.81 10.81
C ASP A 533 -1.36 -22.12 9.47
N HIS A 534 -0.41 -21.37 8.87
CA HIS A 534 -0.64 -20.53 7.68
C HIS A 534 0.35 -20.83 6.54
N PRO A 535 0.44 -22.07 6.05
CA PRO A 535 1.52 -22.52 5.16
C PRO A 535 1.50 -21.90 3.75
N ARG A 536 0.41 -21.23 3.38
CA ARG A 536 0.24 -20.56 2.08
C ARG A 536 0.34 -19.04 2.16
N ASP A 537 0.47 -18.47 3.36
CA ASP A 537 0.56 -17.01 3.52
C ASP A 537 1.91 -16.53 2.96
N PHE A 538 1.85 -15.92 1.77
CA PHE A 538 3.03 -15.42 1.08
C PHE A 538 3.75 -14.32 1.87
N ALA A 539 3.01 -13.46 2.57
CA ALA A 539 3.60 -12.40 3.38
C ALA A 539 4.32 -12.99 4.60
N LEU A 540 3.77 -14.04 5.20
CA LEU A 540 4.41 -14.77 6.30
C LEU A 540 5.70 -15.44 5.83
N LEU A 541 5.66 -16.16 4.70
CA LEU A 541 6.85 -16.78 4.10
C LEU A 541 7.95 -15.75 3.86
N ARG A 542 7.59 -14.55 3.38
CA ARG A 542 8.53 -13.44 3.20
C ARG A 542 9.15 -12.98 4.53
N GLN A 543 8.35 -12.81 5.58
CA GLN A 543 8.90 -12.37 6.87
C GLN A 543 9.78 -13.45 7.49
N ALA A 544 9.40 -14.73 7.41
CA ALA A 544 10.26 -15.84 7.83
C ALA A 544 11.58 -15.86 7.04
N ALA A 545 11.53 -15.66 5.71
CA ALA A 545 12.73 -15.56 4.86
C ALA A 545 13.65 -14.41 5.29
N ARG A 546 13.07 -13.26 5.67
CA ARG A 546 13.82 -12.11 6.18
C ARG A 546 14.54 -12.45 7.49
N MET A 547 13.86 -13.15 8.41
CA MET A 547 14.43 -13.49 9.72
C MET A 547 15.53 -14.56 9.63
N ALA A 548 15.41 -15.54 8.72
CA ALA A 548 16.46 -16.53 8.46
C ALA A 548 17.79 -15.88 8.03
N THR A 549 17.72 -14.72 7.38
CA THR A 549 18.90 -13.96 6.95
C THR A 549 19.73 -13.42 8.12
N VAL A 550 19.06 -12.96 9.17
CA VAL A 550 19.71 -12.35 10.35
C VAL A 550 20.55 -13.40 11.09
N GLN A 551 20.05 -14.63 11.13
CA GLN A 551 20.71 -15.78 11.75
C GLN A 551 22.04 -16.17 11.06
N GLU A 552 22.10 -16.12 9.73
CA GLU A 552 23.34 -16.37 8.98
C GLU A 552 24.41 -15.30 9.22
N ARG A 553 23.99 -14.06 9.52
CA ARG A 553 24.90 -12.94 9.78
C ARG A 553 25.54 -13.05 11.17
N GLU A 554 24.75 -13.30 12.21
CA GLU A 554 25.25 -13.47 13.59
C GLU A 554 26.16 -14.70 13.72
N LEU A 555 25.84 -15.79 13.03
CA LEU A 555 26.71 -16.98 12.97
C LEU A 555 28.02 -16.70 12.24
N ARG A 556 28.05 -15.84 11.22
CA ARG A 556 29.31 -15.47 10.55
C ARG A 556 30.16 -14.52 11.40
N ASP A 557 29.53 -13.57 12.07
CA ASP A 557 30.22 -12.60 12.93
C ASP A 557 30.72 -13.24 14.24
N ALA A 558 30.15 -14.38 14.68
CA ALA A 558 30.65 -15.16 15.82
C ALA A 558 31.82 -16.13 15.47
N HIS A 559 32.05 -16.40 14.18
CA HIS A 559 33.14 -17.27 13.69
C HIS A 559 34.30 -16.48 13.05
N ALA A 560 34.18 -15.15 12.93
CA ALA A 560 35.22 -14.22 12.49
C ALA A 560 35.83 -13.52 13.71
#